data_AF-A0A3D2UBR3-F1
#
_entry.id   AF-A0A3D2UBR3-F1
#
_cell.length_a   1.000
_cell.length_b   1.000
_cell.length_c   1.000
_cell.angle_alpha   90.00
_cell.angle_beta   90.00
_cell.angle_gamma   90.00
#
_symmetry.space_group_name_H-M   'P 1'
#
loop_
_entity.id
_entity.type
_entity.pdbx_description
1 polymer ?
#
loop_
_entity_poly.entity_id
_entity_poly.type
_entity_poly.pdbx_seq_one_letter_code
_entity_poly.pdbx_strand_id
1 'polypeptide(L)'
;MTPPTLAWRGDAATGHLELLDQTLLPLDVQQRPCRQLEDVVESIKSLRVRGAPAIGVAAAYGVVIGLQSQRENSRDEFDRQLARVTATLADSRPTAINLNWALSRLADTAAADQSLQPGPLHDLLLEEARAIQDEDRHMCESIGQHGAGLLPEGSGVLTHCNAGGLATAGSGTALAVLFAAADQDRAIHVYVDETRPLLQGARLTTWELTRHGIPTTLICDSMAAWAMQ
;
A
#
# COMPACT_ATOMS: atom_id res chain seq x y z
N MET A 1 16.10 -0.76 10.79
CA MET A 1 14.73 -0.30 10.53
C MET A 1 14.38 -0.62 9.09
N THR A 2 13.23 -1.24 8.84
CA THR A 2 12.70 -1.49 7.48
C THR A 2 12.23 -0.15 6.89
N PRO A 3 12.60 0.20 5.65
CA PRO A 3 12.04 1.38 5.00
C PRO A 3 10.52 1.24 4.82
N PRO A 4 9.75 2.34 4.82
CA PRO A 4 8.31 2.28 4.58
C PRO A 4 8.01 1.71 3.18
N THR A 5 6.87 1.03 3.06
CA THR A 5 6.35 0.49 1.78
C THR A 5 6.28 1.57 0.71
N LEU A 6 5.83 2.76 1.11
CA LEU A 6 5.69 3.93 0.27
C LEU A 6 5.88 5.22 1.07
N ALA A 7 6.47 6.25 0.47
CA ALA A 7 6.64 7.56 1.09
C ALA A 7 6.74 8.67 0.04
N TRP A 8 6.07 9.80 0.25
CA TRP A 8 6.28 11.00 -0.55
C TRP A 8 7.54 11.75 -0.09
N ARG A 9 8.33 12.26 -1.04
CA ARG A 9 9.54 13.06 -0.80
C ARG A 9 9.45 14.39 -1.51
N GLY A 10 9.59 15.49 -0.76
CA GLY A 10 9.59 16.85 -1.30
C GLY A 10 8.22 17.53 -1.28
N ASP A 11 8.13 18.64 -2.00
CA ASP A 11 6.88 19.39 -2.19
C ASP A 11 6.05 18.82 -3.35
N ALA A 12 4.90 19.43 -3.63
CA ALA A 12 4.05 19.01 -4.74
C ALA A 12 4.71 19.27 -6.11
N ALA A 13 5.40 20.39 -6.28
CA ALA A 13 5.93 20.81 -7.58
C ALA A 13 7.05 19.91 -8.11
N THR A 14 7.92 19.42 -7.22
CA THR A 14 9.15 18.69 -7.59
C THR A 14 9.34 17.38 -6.83
N GLY A 15 8.42 17.07 -5.92
CA GLY A 15 8.48 15.85 -5.13
C GLY A 15 8.22 14.59 -5.93
N HIS A 16 8.40 13.45 -5.28
CA HIS A 16 8.27 12.14 -5.90
C HIS A 16 7.88 11.09 -4.87
N LEU A 17 7.39 9.95 -5.36
CA LEU A 17 7.07 8.79 -4.55
C LEU A 17 8.31 7.89 -4.42
N GLU A 18 8.64 7.44 -3.22
CA GLU A 18 9.57 6.34 -3.00
C GLU A 18 8.79 5.07 -2.67
N LEU A 19 9.10 3.97 -3.37
CA LEU A 19 8.49 2.66 -3.15
C LEU A 19 9.54 1.63 -2.74
N LEU A 20 9.24 0.82 -1.74
CA LEU A 20 10.00 -0.40 -1.47
C LEU A 20 9.76 -1.41 -2.60
N ASP A 21 10.82 -1.88 -3.24
CA ASP A 21 10.73 -2.87 -4.31
C ASP A 21 10.48 -4.28 -3.74
N GLN A 22 9.21 -4.64 -3.63
CA GLN A 22 8.80 -5.94 -3.09
C GLN A 22 9.16 -7.12 -4.00
N THR A 23 9.63 -6.90 -5.22
CA THR A 23 10.10 -7.99 -6.11
C THR A 23 11.46 -8.54 -5.67
N LEU A 24 12.23 -7.74 -4.91
CA LEU A 24 13.56 -8.12 -4.44
C LEU A 24 13.55 -8.80 -3.06
N LEU A 25 12.46 -8.64 -2.31
CA LEU A 25 12.27 -9.33 -1.03
C LEU A 25 12.17 -10.85 -1.22
N PRO A 26 12.70 -11.67 -0.28
CA PRO A 26 13.33 -11.28 0.98
C PRO A 26 14.84 -11.01 0.89
N LEU A 27 15.44 -11.19 -0.29
CA LEU A 27 16.90 -11.23 -0.47
C LEU A 27 17.55 -9.84 -0.42
N ASP A 28 16.84 -8.82 -0.88
CA ASP A 28 17.35 -7.46 -0.92
C ASP A 28 16.25 -6.43 -0.61
N VAL A 29 16.66 -5.33 0.01
CA VAL A 29 15.78 -4.26 0.50
C VAL A 29 16.20 -2.97 -0.19
N GLN A 30 15.50 -2.62 -1.27
CA GLN A 30 15.77 -1.40 -2.03
C GLN A 30 14.53 -0.54 -2.18
N GLN A 31 14.70 0.77 -1.99
CA GLN A 31 13.68 1.76 -2.37
C GLN A 31 13.96 2.29 -3.78
N ARG A 32 12.91 2.51 -4.55
CA ARG A 32 12.97 3.09 -5.90
C ARG A 32 12.17 4.39 -5.95
N PRO A 33 12.76 5.47 -6.49
CA PRO A 33 12.00 6.69 -6.73
C PRO A 33 11.13 6.53 -7.99
N CYS A 34 9.89 6.98 -7.90
CA CYS A 34 8.97 7.16 -9.01
C CYS A 34 8.80 8.66 -9.25
N ARG A 35 9.39 9.17 -10.33
CA ARG A 35 9.43 10.60 -10.68
C ARG A 35 8.54 10.93 -11.87
N GLN A 36 8.11 9.90 -12.58
CA GLN A 36 7.22 10.01 -13.74
C GLN A 36 6.01 9.10 -13.53
N LEU A 37 4.92 9.39 -14.24
CA LEU A 37 3.69 8.59 -14.17
C LEU A 37 3.98 7.13 -14.55
N GLU A 38 4.84 6.93 -15.54
CA GLU A 38 5.27 5.65 -16.05
C GLU A 38 5.95 4.80 -14.97
N ASP A 39 6.72 5.41 -14.07
CA ASP A 39 7.39 4.71 -12.98
C ASP A 39 6.35 4.10 -12.01
N VAL A 40 5.28 4.83 -11.71
CA VAL A 40 4.20 4.38 -10.82
C VAL A 40 3.39 3.27 -11.49
N VAL A 41 3.02 3.47 -12.77
CA VAL A 41 2.28 2.47 -13.55
C VAL A 41 3.09 1.17 -13.68
N GLU A 42 4.39 1.26 -13.97
CA GLU A 42 5.28 0.09 -14.02
C GLU A 42 5.33 -0.59 -12.66
N SER A 43 5.52 0.16 -11.58
CA SER A 43 5.64 -0.39 -10.22
C SER A 43 4.39 -1.15 -9.79
N ILE A 44 3.21 -0.67 -10.19
CA ILE A 44 1.92 -1.35 -9.95
C ILE A 44 1.81 -2.63 -10.79
N LYS A 45 2.17 -2.57 -12.09
CA LYS A 45 2.07 -3.71 -13.03
C LYS A 45 3.08 -4.82 -12.72
N SER A 46 4.30 -4.46 -12.37
CA SER A 46 5.40 -5.39 -12.06
C SER A 46 5.35 -5.93 -10.63
N LEU A 47 4.35 -5.51 -9.84
CA LEU A 47 4.15 -5.90 -8.44
C LEU A 47 5.27 -5.45 -7.49
N ARG A 48 6.01 -4.38 -7.85
CA ARG A 48 6.91 -3.70 -6.90
C ARG A 48 6.12 -3.13 -5.73
N VAL A 49 4.99 -2.49 -6.02
CA VAL A 49 3.95 -2.17 -5.04
C VAL A 49 2.75 -3.08 -5.24
N ARG A 50 2.24 -3.61 -4.13
CA ARG A 50 1.16 -4.60 -4.11
C ARG A 50 0.43 -4.53 -2.77
N GLY A 51 -0.74 -5.15 -2.73
CA GLY A 51 -1.70 -4.97 -1.63
C GLY A 51 -2.69 -3.85 -1.96
N ALA A 52 -3.98 -4.11 -1.73
CA ALA A 52 -5.02 -3.22 -2.26
C ALA A 52 -4.87 -1.78 -1.72
N PRO A 53 -4.65 -1.55 -0.41
CA PRO A 53 -4.45 -0.20 0.09
C PRO A 53 -3.18 0.47 -0.43
N ALA A 54 -2.02 -0.23 -0.42
CA ALA A 54 -0.77 0.34 -0.94
C ALA A 54 -0.85 0.72 -2.42
N ILE A 55 -1.55 -0.06 -3.24
CA ILE A 55 -1.81 0.29 -4.66
C ILE A 55 -2.67 1.55 -4.76
N GLY A 56 -3.71 1.69 -3.92
CA GLY A 56 -4.55 2.89 -3.89
C GLY A 56 -3.76 4.15 -3.57
N VAL A 57 -2.92 4.09 -2.54
CA VAL A 57 -2.05 5.21 -2.16
C VAL A 57 -1.02 5.52 -3.24
N ALA A 58 -0.38 4.49 -3.83
CA ALA A 58 0.56 4.68 -4.94
C ALA A 58 -0.11 5.35 -6.15
N ALA A 59 -1.35 4.98 -6.48
CA ALA A 59 -2.12 5.60 -7.56
C ALA A 59 -2.46 7.06 -7.25
N ALA A 60 -2.86 7.39 -6.02
CA ALA A 60 -3.09 8.78 -5.61
C ALA A 60 -1.84 9.65 -5.80
N TYR A 61 -0.67 9.17 -5.37
CA TYR A 61 0.60 9.87 -5.64
C TYR A 61 0.98 9.88 -7.13
N GLY A 62 0.59 8.85 -7.90
CA GLY A 62 0.74 8.82 -9.35
C GLY A 62 -0.03 9.94 -10.04
N VAL A 63 -1.23 10.29 -9.56
CA VAL A 63 -1.98 11.45 -10.05
C VAL A 63 -1.20 12.74 -9.82
N VAL A 64 -0.67 12.92 -8.62
CA VAL A 64 0.14 14.10 -8.28
C VAL A 64 1.37 14.21 -9.18
N ILE A 65 2.13 13.13 -9.35
CA ILE A 65 3.31 13.09 -10.24
C ILE A 65 2.92 13.44 -11.68
N GLY A 66 1.85 12.82 -12.20
CA GLY A 66 1.40 13.02 -13.58
C GLY A 66 0.95 14.44 -13.91
N LEU A 67 0.63 15.26 -12.89
CA LEU A 67 0.13 16.62 -13.04
C LEU A 67 1.14 17.72 -12.70
N GLN A 68 2.37 17.37 -12.30
CA GLN A 68 3.39 18.37 -11.90
C GLN A 68 3.67 19.42 -12.98
N SER A 69 3.72 19.01 -14.25
CA SER A 69 3.95 19.90 -15.40
C SER A 69 2.73 20.73 -15.80
N GLN A 70 1.57 20.52 -15.15
CA GLN A 70 0.30 21.16 -15.51
C GLN A 70 -0.08 22.32 -14.57
N ARG A 71 0.76 22.61 -13.57
CA ARG A 71 0.50 23.62 -12.52
C ARG A 71 0.29 25.05 -13.03
N GLU A 72 0.84 25.38 -14.20
CA GLU A 72 0.76 26.73 -14.80
C GLU A 72 -0.18 26.80 -16.02
N ASN A 73 -0.84 25.69 -16.36
CA ASN A 73 -1.73 25.63 -17.52
C ASN A 73 -3.12 26.24 -17.22
N SER A 74 -4.00 26.24 -18.22
CA SER A 74 -5.41 26.59 -17.99
C SER A 74 -6.12 25.48 -17.20
N ARG A 75 -7.22 25.85 -16.54
CA ARG A 75 -8.06 24.89 -15.81
C ARG A 75 -8.55 23.75 -16.73
N ASP A 76 -9.03 24.07 -17.92
CA ASP A 76 -9.47 23.08 -18.90
C ASP A 76 -8.37 22.09 -19.30
N GLU A 77 -7.12 22.55 -19.46
CA GLU A 77 -6.00 21.66 -19.76
C GLU A 77 -5.66 20.76 -18.57
N PHE A 78 -5.65 21.33 -17.37
CA PHE A 78 -5.40 20.57 -16.14
C PHE A 78 -6.43 19.45 -15.96
N ASP A 79 -7.72 19.75 -16.14
CA ASP A 79 -8.81 18.77 -15.99
C ASP A 79 -8.74 17.67 -17.06
N ARG A 80 -8.36 18.01 -18.31
CA ARG A 80 -8.10 17.00 -19.37
C ARG A 80 -6.93 16.10 -19.02
N GLN A 81 -5.83 16.65 -18.52
CA GLN A 81 -4.69 15.83 -18.10
C GLN A 81 -5.02 14.99 -16.87
N LEU A 82 -5.78 15.51 -15.90
CA LEU A 82 -6.23 14.73 -14.74
C LEU A 82 -7.03 13.51 -15.20
N ALA A 83 -7.98 13.69 -16.13
CA ALA A 83 -8.75 12.58 -16.69
C ALA A 83 -7.85 11.54 -17.39
N ARG A 84 -6.85 11.99 -18.15
CA ARG A 84 -5.90 11.10 -18.84
C ARG A 84 -5.01 10.33 -17.87
N VAL A 85 -4.44 11.00 -16.87
CA VAL A 85 -3.56 10.40 -15.86
C VAL A 85 -4.33 9.35 -15.06
N THR A 86 -5.53 9.70 -14.61
CA THR A 86 -6.44 8.80 -13.90
C THR A 86 -6.79 7.57 -14.73
N ALA A 87 -7.17 7.73 -16.01
CA ALA A 87 -7.44 6.60 -16.89
C ALA A 87 -6.21 5.68 -17.08
N THR A 88 -5.03 6.27 -17.23
CA THR A 88 -3.77 5.53 -17.38
C THR A 88 -3.46 4.69 -16.14
N LEU A 89 -3.70 5.22 -14.95
CA LEU A 89 -3.53 4.50 -13.68
C LEU A 89 -4.58 3.41 -13.49
N ALA A 90 -5.85 3.68 -13.82
CA ALA A 90 -6.94 2.70 -13.76
C ALA A 90 -6.63 1.46 -14.63
N ASP A 91 -6.12 1.67 -15.84
CA ASP A 91 -5.73 0.62 -16.77
C ASP A 91 -4.51 -0.19 -16.32
N SER A 92 -3.76 0.29 -15.31
CA SER A 92 -2.61 -0.46 -14.80
C SER A 92 -3.04 -1.79 -14.18
N ARG A 93 -4.16 -1.80 -13.45
CA ARG A 93 -4.79 -2.99 -12.83
C ARG A 93 -6.32 -2.77 -12.68
N PRO A 94 -7.11 -3.01 -13.73
CA PRO A 94 -8.54 -2.63 -13.77
C PRO A 94 -9.42 -3.21 -12.65
N THR A 95 -9.01 -4.34 -12.06
CA THR A 95 -9.74 -5.02 -10.99
C THR A 95 -9.37 -4.55 -9.58
N ALA A 96 -8.40 -3.64 -9.44
CA ALA A 96 -7.97 -3.11 -8.14
C ALA A 96 -8.96 -2.05 -7.63
N ILE A 97 -9.92 -2.46 -6.79
CA ILE A 97 -10.98 -1.56 -6.28
C ILE A 97 -10.41 -0.36 -5.52
N ASN A 98 -9.43 -0.57 -4.63
CA ASN A 98 -8.80 0.52 -3.88
C ASN A 98 -8.04 1.51 -4.78
N LEU A 99 -7.54 1.06 -5.93
CA LEU A 99 -6.96 1.94 -6.95
C LEU A 99 -8.04 2.86 -7.49
N ASN A 100 -9.14 2.29 -8.00
CA ASN A 100 -10.24 3.06 -8.56
C ASN A 100 -10.89 3.99 -7.53
N TRP A 101 -11.04 3.54 -6.28
CA TRP A 101 -11.54 4.37 -5.18
C TRP A 101 -10.66 5.60 -4.93
N ALA A 102 -9.33 5.42 -4.84
CA ALA A 102 -8.42 6.53 -4.63
C ALA A 102 -8.48 7.52 -5.80
N LEU A 103 -8.46 7.01 -7.03
CA LEU A 103 -8.59 7.81 -8.24
C LEU A 103 -9.89 8.63 -8.30
N SER A 104 -11.03 8.02 -7.98
CA SER A 104 -12.32 8.71 -7.91
C SER A 104 -12.30 9.80 -6.84
N ARG A 105 -11.74 9.51 -5.66
CA ARG A 105 -11.62 10.48 -4.57
C ARG A 105 -10.81 11.72 -4.98
N LEU A 106 -9.70 11.54 -5.69
CA LEU A 106 -8.89 12.66 -6.20
C LEU A 106 -9.65 13.46 -7.28
N ALA A 107 -10.39 12.79 -8.16
CA ALA A 107 -11.24 13.45 -9.15
C ALA A 107 -12.35 14.28 -8.49
N ASP A 108 -12.98 13.75 -7.45
CA ASP A 108 -14.01 14.45 -6.67
C ASP A 108 -13.43 15.68 -5.94
N THR A 109 -12.23 15.56 -5.35
CA THR A 109 -11.50 16.69 -4.76
C THR A 109 -11.24 17.79 -5.80
N ALA A 110 -10.86 17.45 -7.03
CA ALA A 110 -10.68 18.43 -8.09
C ALA A 110 -11.99 19.07 -8.55
N ALA A 111 -13.08 18.31 -8.59
CA ALA A 111 -14.40 18.79 -9.01
C ALA A 111 -15.09 19.68 -7.96
N ALA A 112 -14.71 19.58 -6.68
CA ALA A 112 -15.33 20.29 -5.57
C ALA A 112 -15.23 21.82 -5.68
N ASP A 113 -14.16 22.34 -6.27
CA ASP A 113 -13.97 23.77 -6.52
C ASP A 113 -13.37 24.05 -7.90
N GLN A 114 -14.24 24.43 -8.84
CA GLN A 114 -13.84 24.79 -10.21
C GLN A 114 -13.15 26.17 -10.31
N SER A 115 -13.18 26.98 -9.24
CA SER A 115 -12.53 28.29 -9.22
C SER A 115 -11.04 28.22 -8.89
N LEU A 116 -10.59 27.11 -8.28
CA LEU A 116 -9.18 26.88 -7.96
C LEU A 116 -8.31 26.86 -9.22
N GLN A 117 -7.21 27.61 -9.15
CA GLN A 117 -6.18 27.60 -10.19
C GLN A 117 -5.37 26.30 -10.14
N PRO A 118 -4.78 25.84 -11.26
CA PRO A 118 -4.10 24.56 -11.34
C PRO A 118 -2.98 24.31 -10.33
N GLY A 119 -2.15 25.31 -10.01
CA GLY A 119 -1.10 25.19 -8.99
C GLY A 119 -1.66 24.84 -7.60
N PRO A 120 -2.52 25.70 -7.01
CA PRO A 120 -3.19 25.41 -5.74
C PRO A 120 -4.02 24.12 -5.75
N LEU A 121 -4.69 23.81 -6.86
CA LEU A 121 -5.42 22.54 -6.99
C LEU A 121 -4.47 21.34 -6.96
N HIS A 122 -3.32 21.41 -7.64
CA HIS A 122 -2.30 20.37 -7.59
C HIS A 122 -1.75 20.15 -6.18
N ASP A 123 -1.53 21.23 -5.43
CA ASP A 123 -1.13 21.17 -4.03
C ASP A 123 -2.21 20.49 -3.17
N LEU A 124 -3.48 20.82 -3.40
CA LEU A 124 -4.63 20.17 -2.74
C LEU A 124 -4.70 18.67 -3.03
N LEU A 125 -4.42 18.25 -4.27
CA LEU A 125 -4.38 16.82 -4.63
C LEU A 125 -3.25 16.07 -3.93
N LEU A 126 -2.11 16.72 -3.64
CA LEU A 126 -1.07 16.11 -2.80
C LEU A 126 -1.55 15.93 -1.36
N GLU A 127 -2.20 16.93 -0.78
CA GLU A 127 -2.75 16.82 0.57
C GLU A 127 -3.82 15.73 0.66
N GLU A 128 -4.67 15.58 -0.37
CA GLU A 128 -5.62 14.47 -0.45
C GLU A 128 -4.93 13.10 -0.55
N ALA A 129 -3.87 12.98 -1.36
CA ALA A 129 -3.10 11.74 -1.45
C ALA A 129 -2.43 11.37 -0.11
N ARG A 130 -1.95 12.37 0.64
CA ARG A 130 -1.44 12.20 2.01
C ARG A 130 -2.55 11.79 2.98
N ALA A 131 -3.72 12.41 2.89
CA ALA A 131 -4.87 12.04 3.71
C ALA A 131 -5.27 10.57 3.49
N ILE A 132 -5.33 10.11 2.23
CA ILE A 132 -5.58 8.70 1.91
C ILE A 132 -4.54 7.77 2.57
N GLN A 133 -3.25 8.15 2.52
CA GLN A 133 -2.18 7.39 3.17
C GLN A 133 -2.35 7.34 4.70
N ASP A 134 -2.61 8.49 5.33
CA ASP A 134 -2.70 8.60 6.78
C ASP A 134 -3.96 7.95 7.34
N GLU A 135 -5.07 8.00 6.60
CA GLU A 135 -6.29 7.26 6.91
C GLU A 135 -6.05 5.74 6.87
N ASP A 136 -5.34 5.23 5.86
CA ASP A 136 -5.00 3.81 5.79
C ASP A 136 -4.12 3.37 6.96
N ARG A 137 -3.17 4.23 7.38
CA ARG A 137 -2.35 3.98 8.58
C ARG A 137 -3.20 3.87 9.85
N HIS A 138 -4.13 4.80 10.06
CA HIS A 138 -5.04 4.77 11.21
C HIS A 138 -5.98 3.55 11.16
N MET A 139 -6.47 3.18 9.97
CA MET A 139 -7.27 1.97 9.81
C MET A 139 -6.47 0.72 10.17
N CYS A 140 -5.22 0.59 9.71
CA CYS A 140 -4.34 -0.53 10.05
C CYS A 140 -4.12 -0.65 11.57
N GLU A 141 -3.81 0.47 12.22
CA GLU A 141 -3.62 0.53 13.68
C GLU A 141 -4.89 0.11 14.43
N SER A 142 -6.05 0.66 14.04
CA SER A 142 -7.34 0.33 14.63
C SER A 142 -7.68 -1.15 14.44
N ILE A 143 -7.49 -1.72 13.24
CA ILE A 143 -7.70 -3.15 12.98
C ILE A 143 -6.82 -3.99 13.91
N GLY A 144 -5.54 -3.64 14.05
CA GLY A 144 -4.61 -4.33 14.94
C GLY A 144 -5.08 -4.31 16.40
N GLN A 145 -5.40 -3.13 16.93
CA GLN A 145 -5.83 -2.95 18.31
C GLN A 145 -7.11 -3.72 18.64
N HIS A 146 -8.12 -3.65 17.76
CA HIS A 146 -9.39 -4.34 17.97
C HIS A 146 -9.28 -5.85 17.77
N GLY A 147 -8.45 -6.29 16.82
CA GLY A 147 -8.27 -7.71 16.53
C GLY A 147 -7.38 -8.43 17.55
N ALA A 148 -6.40 -7.75 18.14
CA ALA A 148 -5.43 -8.37 19.05
C ALA A 148 -6.11 -9.08 20.22
N GLY A 149 -7.16 -8.49 20.79
CA GLY A 149 -7.92 -9.08 21.90
C GLY A 149 -8.71 -10.35 21.54
N LEU A 150 -8.91 -10.64 20.25
CA LEU A 150 -9.66 -11.81 19.78
C LEU A 150 -8.80 -13.09 19.73
N LEU A 151 -7.48 -12.95 19.71
CA LEU A 151 -6.59 -14.12 19.71
C LEU A 151 -6.61 -14.78 21.10
N PRO A 152 -6.71 -16.10 21.24
CA PRO A 152 -6.48 -16.75 22.54
C PRO A 152 -4.99 -16.74 22.89
N GLU A 153 -4.65 -16.70 24.17
CA GLU A 153 -3.26 -16.83 24.62
C GLU A 153 -2.72 -18.24 24.31
N GLY A 154 -1.48 -18.32 23.79
CA GLY A 154 -0.88 -19.59 23.37
C GLY A 154 -1.47 -20.17 22.07
N SER A 155 -2.26 -19.39 21.33
CA SER A 155 -2.89 -19.88 20.10
C SER A 155 -1.92 -19.99 18.92
N GLY A 156 -2.18 -20.99 18.07
CA GLY A 156 -1.65 -21.05 16.71
C GLY A 156 -2.55 -20.25 15.78
N VAL A 157 -1.97 -19.38 14.95
CA VAL A 157 -2.70 -18.59 13.96
C VAL A 157 -2.23 -18.99 12.56
N LEU A 158 -3.15 -19.42 11.69
CA LEU A 158 -2.84 -19.64 10.28
C LEU A 158 -3.19 -18.40 9.47
N THR A 159 -2.29 -17.97 8.59
CA THR A 159 -2.49 -16.85 7.68
C THR A 159 -2.12 -17.21 6.24
N HIS A 160 -2.76 -16.53 5.28
CA HIS A 160 -2.60 -16.77 3.85
C HIS A 160 -2.32 -15.45 3.12
N CYS A 161 -1.50 -15.51 2.07
CA CYS A 161 -1.01 -14.36 1.33
C CYS A 161 -0.16 -13.40 2.18
N ASN A 162 -0.17 -12.12 1.84
CA ASN A 162 0.49 -11.04 2.58
C ASN A 162 -0.49 -9.88 2.76
N ALA A 163 -0.85 -9.66 4.02
CA ALA A 163 -1.75 -8.61 4.48
C ALA A 163 -1.11 -7.83 5.66
N GLY A 164 0.20 -7.61 5.54
CA GLY A 164 1.03 -6.85 6.47
C GLY A 164 1.28 -5.41 6.05
N GLY A 165 2.30 -4.79 6.63
CA GLY A 165 2.68 -3.43 6.31
C GLY A 165 3.15 -3.28 4.87
N LEU A 166 3.71 -4.34 4.28
CA LEU A 166 4.05 -4.37 2.85
C LEU A 166 2.83 -4.23 1.93
N ALA A 167 1.63 -4.59 2.39
CA ALA A 167 0.40 -4.53 1.60
C ALA A 167 -0.39 -3.22 1.79
N THR A 168 0.06 -2.34 2.70
CA THR A 168 -0.68 -1.14 3.16
C THR A 168 0.27 0.05 3.30
N ALA A 169 -0.24 1.20 3.72
CA ALA A 169 0.55 2.33 4.19
C ALA A 169 0.94 2.24 5.67
N GLY A 170 0.29 1.36 6.43
CA GLY A 170 0.49 1.15 7.86
C GLY A 170 1.09 -0.20 8.21
N SER A 171 0.62 -0.79 9.32
CA SER A 171 1.07 -2.09 9.82
C SER A 171 0.38 -3.29 9.16
N GLY A 172 -0.55 -3.06 8.24
CA GLY A 172 -1.33 -4.12 7.60
C GLY A 172 -2.74 -4.27 8.14
N THR A 173 -3.38 -5.37 7.78
CA THR A 173 -4.72 -5.74 8.27
C THR A 173 -4.61 -7.01 9.11
N ALA A 174 -4.52 -8.17 8.47
CA ALA A 174 -4.41 -9.44 9.19
C ALA A 174 -3.11 -9.53 10.01
N LEU A 175 -1.97 -9.06 9.47
CA LEU A 175 -0.74 -9.09 10.26
C LEU A 175 -0.67 -7.96 11.29
N ALA A 176 -1.41 -6.85 11.11
CA ALA A 176 -1.49 -5.82 12.16
C ALA A 176 -2.07 -6.36 13.46
N VAL A 177 -3.02 -7.31 13.37
CA VAL A 177 -3.54 -8.04 14.54
C VAL A 177 -2.43 -8.84 15.23
N LEU A 178 -1.56 -9.49 14.47
CA LEU A 178 -0.46 -10.29 15.00
C LEU A 178 0.65 -9.43 15.59
N PHE A 179 1.00 -8.31 14.94
CA PHE A 179 1.95 -7.33 15.46
C PHE A 179 1.44 -6.72 16.76
N ALA A 180 0.18 -6.26 16.79
CA ALA A 180 -0.41 -5.69 18.01
C ALA A 180 -0.53 -6.71 19.16
N ALA A 181 -0.79 -7.99 18.86
CA ALA A 181 -0.78 -9.04 19.89
C ALA A 181 0.64 -9.32 20.41
N ALA A 182 1.65 -9.33 19.54
CA ALA A 182 3.04 -9.49 19.93
C ALA A 182 3.54 -8.30 20.77
N ASP A 183 3.16 -7.07 20.42
CA ASP A 183 3.46 -5.85 21.19
C ASP A 183 2.82 -5.85 22.59
N GLN A 184 1.78 -6.67 22.79
CA GLN A 184 1.13 -6.93 24.08
C GLN A 184 1.70 -8.16 24.80
N ASP A 185 2.87 -8.65 24.39
CA ASP A 185 3.57 -9.83 24.91
C ASP A 185 2.74 -11.12 24.87
N ARG A 186 1.74 -11.20 23.98
CA ARG A 186 0.88 -12.38 23.87
C ARG A 186 1.61 -13.49 23.13
N ALA A 187 1.69 -14.66 23.75
CA ALA A 187 2.28 -15.84 23.13
C ALA A 187 1.41 -16.31 21.94
N ILE A 188 1.91 -16.10 20.72
CA ILE A 188 1.31 -16.58 19.47
C ILE A 188 2.35 -17.30 18.62
N HIS A 189 1.90 -18.30 17.85
CA HIS A 189 2.71 -18.95 16.83
C HIS A 189 1.99 -18.87 15.48
N VAL A 190 2.67 -18.37 14.45
CA VAL A 190 2.04 -18.11 13.16
C VAL A 190 2.43 -19.17 12.14
N TYR A 191 1.44 -19.85 11.57
CA TYR A 191 1.58 -20.71 10.40
C TYR A 191 1.29 -19.89 9.15
N VAL A 192 2.22 -19.88 8.21
CA VAL A 192 2.13 -19.07 6.99
C VAL A 192 2.06 -20.01 5.80
N ASP A 193 0.96 -19.95 5.06
CA ASP A 193 0.86 -20.64 3.77
C ASP A 193 1.77 -19.96 2.74
N GLU A 194 2.55 -20.71 1.97
CA GLU A 194 3.51 -20.15 1.00
C GLU A 194 2.87 -19.20 -0.02
N THR A 195 1.60 -19.43 -0.36
CA THR A 195 0.75 -18.66 -1.28
C THR A 195 1.22 -18.74 -2.73
N ARG A 196 1.03 -19.89 -3.39
CA ARG A 196 1.32 -20.05 -4.81
C ARG A 196 0.40 -19.17 -5.69
N PRO A 197 0.85 -18.75 -6.88
CA PRO A 197 2.17 -19.01 -7.47
C PRO A 197 3.24 -17.94 -7.15
N LEU A 198 2.87 -16.80 -6.56
CA LEU A 198 3.76 -15.64 -6.37
C LEU A 198 4.52 -15.66 -5.04
N LEU A 199 4.22 -16.64 -4.18
CA LEU A 199 4.92 -16.93 -2.93
C LEU A 199 4.89 -15.78 -1.92
N GLN A 200 3.74 -15.11 -1.79
CA GLN A 200 3.56 -13.99 -0.87
C GLN A 200 3.85 -14.34 0.57
N GLY A 201 3.31 -15.47 1.03
CA GLY A 201 3.49 -15.90 2.39
C GLY A 201 4.97 -16.17 2.67
N ALA A 202 5.58 -16.98 1.80
CA ALA A 202 6.99 -17.34 1.92
C ALA A 202 7.94 -16.15 1.81
N ARG A 203 7.69 -15.22 0.88
CA ARG A 203 8.63 -14.12 0.57
C ARG A 203 8.41 -12.87 1.42
N LEU A 204 7.16 -12.53 1.73
CA LEU A 204 6.78 -11.25 2.31
C LEU A 204 6.29 -11.41 3.75
N THR A 205 5.29 -12.27 3.98
CA THR A 205 4.71 -12.46 5.32
C THR A 205 5.72 -13.04 6.30
N THR A 206 6.42 -14.12 5.94
CA THR A 206 7.48 -14.67 6.78
C THR A 206 8.59 -13.65 7.04
N TRP A 207 8.94 -12.83 6.05
CA TRP A 207 9.95 -11.79 6.20
C TRP A 207 9.52 -10.69 7.20
N GLU A 208 8.27 -10.24 7.14
CA GLU A 208 7.74 -9.26 8.10
C GLU A 208 7.67 -9.84 9.52
N LEU A 209 7.08 -11.03 9.68
CA LEU A 209 6.91 -11.68 10.98
C LEU A 209 8.26 -11.98 11.67
N THR A 210 9.23 -12.51 10.92
CA THR A 210 10.57 -12.81 11.48
C THR A 210 11.31 -11.55 11.91
N ARG A 211 11.16 -10.42 11.20
CA ARG A 211 11.73 -9.14 11.62
C ARG A 211 11.06 -8.55 12.86
N HIS A 212 9.79 -8.87 13.09
CA HIS A 212 9.06 -8.55 14.32
C HIS A 212 9.30 -9.57 15.44
N GLY A 213 10.15 -10.59 15.23
CA GLY A 213 10.46 -11.59 16.26
C GLY A 213 9.31 -12.56 16.56
N ILE A 214 8.28 -12.63 15.70
CA ILE A 214 7.11 -13.49 15.91
C ILE A 214 7.44 -14.92 15.50
N PRO A 215 7.25 -15.93 16.38
CA PRO A 215 7.45 -17.34 16.05
C PRO A 215 6.62 -17.73 14.81
N THR A 216 7.30 -18.24 13.79
CA THR A 216 6.69 -18.45 12.46
C THR A 216 7.09 -19.80 11.88
N THR A 217 6.13 -20.55 11.34
CA THR A 217 6.34 -21.76 10.54
C THR A 217 5.77 -21.56 9.13
N LEU A 218 6.64 -21.64 8.12
CA LEU A 218 6.21 -21.66 6.71
C LEU A 218 5.73 -23.06 6.34
N ILE A 219 4.58 -23.15 5.68
CA ILE A 219 3.99 -24.40 5.18
C ILE A 219 3.57 -24.26 3.71
N CYS A 220 3.51 -25.37 2.98
CA CYS A 220 2.87 -25.37 1.66
C CYS A 220 1.37 -25.15 1.78
N ASP A 221 0.74 -24.54 0.78
CA ASP A 221 -0.71 -24.24 0.79
C ASP A 221 -1.56 -25.50 1.07
N SER A 222 -1.15 -26.66 0.57
CA SER A 222 -1.84 -27.94 0.77
C SER A 222 -1.68 -28.55 2.16
N MET A 223 -0.80 -28.01 3.01
CA MET A 223 -0.60 -28.47 4.38
C MET A 223 -1.55 -27.80 5.38
N ALA A 224 -2.26 -26.74 4.99
CA ALA A 224 -3.15 -26.00 5.89
C ALA A 224 -4.19 -26.90 6.59
N ALA A 225 -4.80 -27.82 5.84
CA ALA A 225 -5.76 -28.78 6.41
C ALA A 225 -5.14 -29.71 7.45
N TRP A 226 -3.89 -30.13 7.25
CA TRP A 226 -3.16 -30.97 8.21
C TRP A 226 -2.71 -30.17 9.44
N ALA A 227 -2.34 -28.90 9.26
CA ALA A 227 -1.92 -28.02 10.35
C ALA A 227 -3.08 -27.63 11.30
N MET A 228 -4.33 -27.69 10.83
CA MET A 228 -5.52 -27.38 11.63
C MET A 228 -6.14 -28.61 12.33
N GLN A 229 -5.62 -29.81 12.07
CA GLN A 229 -6.20 -31.08 12.54
C GLN A 229 -5.72 -31.43 13.96
#